data_AF-A0A6A7LJN0-F1
#
_entry.id   AF-A0A6A7LJN0-F1
#
_cell.length_a   1.000
_cell.length_b   1.000
_cell.length_c   1.000
_cell.angle_alpha   90.00
_cell.angle_beta   90.00
_cell.angle_gamma   90.00
#
_symmetry.space_group_name_H-M   'P 1'
#
loop_
_entity.id
_entity.type
_entity.pdbx_description
1 polymer ?
#
loop_
_entity_poly.entity_id
_entity_poly.type
_entity_poly.pdbx_seq_one_letter_code
_entity_poly.pdbx_strand_id
1 'polypeptide(L)'
;MESAKDEDNRQTPKVCVECGSTTTSMEKTEWGIYPHWYGTFERPVCKKCYVRNKWQEKHVPKDVKCDRCGKETSTISKYGTPIWVRDKKKKDVYYCKGCFVIVRDTGQNRPQEARKNIGIGIHKALDKGIIFGRTKYTLEESVFDTITEKPAYWMGILMSDGNISSGKTGNPRIALTLAKVDYLHLVKLREFLKCTNPIKPKKKNYQGIIIIQYYLRFSSKHIAEILISHGIVPRKSLIARAIGLENNRHFWRGVFDGDGYFKNKDGKDADKMILTGSNGLCAQFEEYIKKNVPDAKVRIKRIREYSKLYISSDTARAVAKLLYSDCKIALSRRLVKARRMFGWWE
;
A
#
# COMPACT_ATOMS: atom_id res chain seq x y z
N MET A 1 1.64 -15.52 50.32
CA MET A 1 3.03 -15.04 50.29
C MET A 1 3.47 -15.09 48.83
N GLU A 2 3.06 -14.11 48.04
CA GLU A 2 3.58 -13.84 46.70
C GLU A 2 3.00 -12.49 46.30
N SER A 3 3.81 -11.45 46.47
CA SER A 3 3.47 -10.09 46.10
C SER A 3 4.75 -9.38 45.68
N ALA A 4 4.64 -8.68 44.54
CA ALA A 4 5.49 -7.59 44.07
C ALA A 4 6.84 -8.04 43.46
N LYS A 5 7.30 -7.58 42.29
CA LYS A 5 7.01 -6.37 41.50
C LYS A 5 7.36 -6.66 40.03
N ASP A 6 6.40 -6.49 39.12
CA ASP A 6 6.68 -6.16 37.72
C ASP A 6 6.11 -4.76 37.46
N GLU A 7 6.63 -3.80 38.21
CA GLU A 7 6.52 -2.39 37.90
C GLU A 7 7.75 -1.97 37.11
N ASP A 8 7.48 -1.45 35.92
CA ASP A 8 8.24 -0.43 35.21
C ASP A 8 9.72 -0.70 34.87
N ASN A 9 9.97 -1.08 33.60
CA ASN A 9 11.29 -0.88 33.00
C ASN A 9 11.20 -0.38 31.56
N ARG A 10 10.20 0.48 31.26
CA ARG A 10 10.09 1.17 29.98
C ARG A 10 10.72 2.56 30.04
N GLN A 11 11.94 2.73 30.56
CA GLN A 11 12.65 4.01 30.38
C GLN A 11 14.15 4.03 30.71
N THR A 12 14.86 2.91 30.69
CA THR A 12 16.33 2.98 30.78
C THR A 12 16.95 3.42 29.44
N PRO A 13 17.70 4.54 29.38
CA PRO A 13 18.38 4.97 28.16
C PRO A 13 19.40 3.90 27.75
N LYS A 14 19.23 3.31 26.57
CA LYS A 14 20.23 2.39 26.02
C LYS A 14 21.50 3.17 25.67
N VAL A 15 22.65 2.73 26.19
CA VAL A 15 23.96 3.29 25.91
C VAL A 15 24.66 2.39 24.89
N CYS A 16 25.11 2.95 23.77
CA CYS A 16 25.86 2.20 22.78
C CYS A 16 27.18 1.70 23.38
N VAL A 17 27.37 0.38 23.43
CA VAL A 17 28.59 -0.23 23.99
C VAL A 17 29.86 0.13 23.20
N GLU A 18 29.72 0.58 21.95
CA GLU A 18 30.84 0.88 21.04
C GLU A 18 31.30 2.35 21.05
N CYS A 19 30.43 3.28 21.44
CA CYS A 19 30.78 4.70 21.40
C CYS A 19 30.23 5.52 22.56
N GLY A 20 29.63 4.87 23.56
CA GLY A 20 29.02 5.53 24.72
C GLY A 20 27.82 6.41 24.40
N SER A 21 27.38 6.47 23.13
CA SER A 21 26.30 7.38 22.76
C SER A 21 24.95 6.86 23.28
N THR A 22 24.22 7.72 23.97
CA THR A 22 22.82 7.51 24.40
C THR A 22 21.80 7.82 23.30
N THR A 23 22.24 7.90 22.03
CA THR A 23 21.52 8.50 20.90
C THR A 23 20.01 8.31 20.95
N THR A 24 19.31 9.42 21.19
CA THR A 24 17.86 9.60 21.09
C THR A 24 17.42 9.79 19.63
N SER A 25 18.09 9.18 18.65
CA SER A 25 17.67 9.25 17.24
C SER A 25 16.41 8.39 17.05
N MET A 26 15.33 8.91 17.60
CA MET A 26 13.96 8.51 17.49
C MET A 26 13.50 8.94 16.11
N GLU A 27 13.20 7.98 15.24
CA GLU A 27 12.47 8.32 14.02
C GLU A 27 11.02 8.52 14.43
N LYS A 28 10.59 9.80 14.48
CA LYS A 28 9.16 10.12 14.61
C LYS A 28 8.51 9.85 13.26
N THR A 29 7.73 8.78 13.21
CA THR A 29 6.80 8.54 12.11
C THR A 29 5.38 8.79 12.61
N GLU A 30 4.41 8.96 11.71
CA GLU A 30 2.98 9.06 12.08
C GLU A 30 2.47 7.82 12.85
N TRP A 31 3.25 6.73 12.90
CA TRP A 31 2.95 5.46 13.55
C TRP A 31 3.63 5.25 14.92
N GLY A 32 4.41 6.23 15.39
CA GLY A 32 5.06 6.20 16.70
C GLY A 32 6.56 6.48 16.66
N ILE A 33 7.18 6.38 17.85
CA ILE A 33 8.60 6.65 18.09
C ILE A 33 9.34 5.32 18.28
N TYR A 34 10.25 4.99 17.36
CA TYR A 34 11.02 3.75 17.41
C TYR A 34 12.52 4.03 17.54
N PRO A 35 13.24 3.35 18.46
CA PRO A 35 14.67 3.55 18.63
C PRO A 35 15.48 2.57 17.76
N HIS A 36 16.37 3.09 16.89
CA HIS A 36 17.25 2.32 15.99
C HIS A 36 18.45 1.69 16.73
N TRP A 37 18.21 0.57 17.42
CA TRP A 37 19.25 -0.23 18.09
C TRP A 37 19.42 -1.61 17.45
N TYR A 38 20.67 -2.07 17.32
CA TYR A 38 21.05 -3.40 16.85
C TYR A 38 21.82 -4.15 17.97
N GLY A 39 21.91 -5.48 17.91
CA GLY A 39 22.57 -6.29 18.94
C GLY A 39 21.60 -6.87 19.98
N THR A 40 22.12 -7.40 21.10
CA THR A 40 21.30 -7.94 22.21
C THR A 40 20.92 -6.85 23.21
N PHE A 41 20.03 -7.17 24.15
CA PHE A 41 19.63 -6.21 25.18
C PHE A 41 20.79 -5.83 26.11
N GLU A 42 21.69 -6.77 26.46
CA GLU A 42 22.87 -6.46 27.28
C GLU A 42 24.00 -5.78 26.49
N ARG A 43 24.02 -5.88 25.15
CA ARG A 43 25.05 -5.26 24.30
C ARG A 43 24.45 -4.48 23.12
N PRO A 44 23.74 -3.36 23.38
CA PRO A 44 23.11 -2.58 22.33
C PRO A 44 24.14 -1.74 21.56
N VAL A 45 24.05 -1.76 20.24
CA VAL A 45 24.90 -1.00 19.30
C VAL A 45 24.04 -0.05 18.48
N CYS A 46 24.41 1.23 18.43
CA CYS A 46 23.68 2.22 17.63
C CYS A 46 23.90 1.98 16.12
N LYS A 47 22.93 2.39 15.29
CA LYS A 47 23.01 2.25 13.82
C LYS A 47 24.32 2.74 13.22
N LYS A 48 24.86 3.85 13.72
CA LYS A 48 26.13 4.44 13.25
C LYS A 48 27.31 3.49 13.52
N CYS A 49 27.42 2.96 14.74
CA CYS A 49 28.48 2.00 15.09
C CYS A 49 28.26 0.64 14.44
N TYR A 50 27.03 0.19 14.30
CA TYR A 50 26.71 -1.05 13.57
C TYR A 50 27.18 -0.98 12.12
N VAL A 51 26.87 0.13 11.42
CA VAL A 51 27.33 0.36 10.04
C VAL A 51 28.85 0.51 9.98
N ARG A 52 29.48 1.18 10.96
CA ARG A 52 30.94 1.34 11.05
C ARG A 52 31.68 0.01 11.27
N ASN A 53 31.22 -0.81 12.21
CA ASN A 53 31.87 -2.06 12.59
C ASN A 53 31.66 -3.17 11.55
N LYS A 54 30.47 -3.25 10.92
CA LYS A 54 30.24 -4.15 9.78
C LYS A 54 30.95 -3.74 8.49
N TRP A 55 31.59 -2.57 8.46
CA TRP A 55 32.38 -2.12 7.33
C TRP A 55 33.82 -2.68 7.34
N GLN A 56 34.33 -3.07 8.52
CA GLN A 56 35.70 -3.60 8.68
C GLN A 56 35.93 -4.99 8.06
N GLU A 57 34.88 -5.74 7.72
CA GLU A 57 35.00 -6.99 6.94
C GLU A 57 35.50 -6.77 5.49
N LYS A 58 35.75 -5.52 5.08
CA LYS A 58 36.37 -5.20 3.79
C LYS A 58 37.48 -4.17 3.96
N HIS A 59 38.66 -4.64 4.36
CA HIS A 59 39.88 -3.84 4.27
C HIS A 59 40.08 -3.37 2.81
N VAL A 60 40.00 -2.06 2.58
CA VAL A 60 40.41 -1.43 1.32
C VAL A 60 41.85 -0.95 1.53
N PRO A 61 42.82 -1.37 0.70
CA PRO A 61 44.21 -0.90 0.80
C PRO A 61 44.30 0.63 0.74
N LYS A 62 45.37 1.19 1.30
CA LYS A 62 45.73 2.60 1.02
C LYS A 62 46.12 2.71 -0.45
N ASP A 63 45.76 3.84 -1.08
CA ASP A 63 46.17 4.20 -2.45
C ASP A 63 45.54 3.38 -3.61
N VAL A 64 44.29 2.95 -3.43
CA VAL A 64 43.52 2.24 -4.46
C VAL A 64 43.04 3.18 -5.57
N LYS A 65 43.28 2.79 -6.83
CA LYS A 65 42.69 3.43 -8.03
C LYS A 65 41.43 2.70 -8.47
N CYS A 66 40.53 3.41 -9.14
CA CYS A 66 39.35 2.78 -9.74
C CYS A 66 39.76 1.90 -10.93
N ASP A 67 39.58 0.58 -10.86
CA ASP A 67 39.87 -0.36 -11.96
C ASP A 67 39.03 -0.12 -13.23
N ARG A 68 38.06 0.81 -13.17
CA ARG A 68 37.23 1.19 -14.32
C ARG A 68 37.57 2.55 -14.91
N CYS A 69 37.74 3.58 -14.07
CA CYS A 69 37.91 4.95 -14.55
C CYS A 69 39.27 5.56 -14.20
N GLY A 70 40.19 4.79 -13.60
CA GLY A 70 41.53 5.22 -13.22
C GLY A 70 41.59 6.31 -12.14
N LYS A 71 40.43 6.81 -11.68
CA LYS A 71 40.38 7.93 -10.73
C LYS A 71 41.15 7.59 -9.45
N GLU A 72 41.95 8.53 -8.99
CA GLU A 72 42.61 8.54 -7.70
C GLU A 72 41.86 9.49 -6.76
N THR A 73 41.45 8.99 -5.60
CA THR A 73 40.84 9.81 -4.54
C THR A 73 41.20 9.20 -3.19
N SER A 74 41.23 10.02 -2.13
CA SER A 74 41.46 9.54 -0.76
C SER A 74 40.61 8.31 -0.48
N THR A 75 41.21 7.25 0.06
CA THR A 75 40.49 5.99 0.25
C THR A 75 39.35 6.12 1.25
N ILE A 76 39.42 7.14 2.09
CA ILE A 76 38.46 7.60 3.09
C ILE A 76 37.89 8.97 2.74
N SER A 77 36.58 9.13 2.92
CA SER A 77 35.90 10.44 2.91
C SER A 77 36.33 11.28 4.12
N LYS A 78 35.98 12.58 4.12
CA LYS A 78 36.19 13.50 5.26
C LYS A 78 35.58 13.03 6.60
N TYR A 79 34.70 12.03 6.56
CA TYR A 79 34.08 11.41 7.74
C TYR A 79 34.68 10.03 8.07
N GLY A 80 35.85 9.68 7.51
CA GLY A 80 36.54 8.41 7.74
C GLY A 80 35.87 7.18 7.10
N THR A 81 34.82 7.36 6.29
CA THR A 81 34.12 6.27 5.60
C THR A 81 34.78 6.02 4.25
N PRO A 82 35.17 4.79 3.91
CA PRO A 82 35.83 4.59 2.62
C PRO A 82 34.88 4.70 1.44
N ILE A 83 35.38 5.32 0.38
CA ILE A 83 34.60 5.68 -0.82
C ILE A 83 34.75 4.67 -1.96
N TRP A 84 35.48 3.59 -1.70
CA TRP A 84 35.78 2.49 -2.61
C TRP A 84 34.93 1.26 -2.31
N VAL A 85 34.51 0.57 -3.37
CA VAL A 85 33.72 -0.65 -3.26
C VAL A 85 34.50 -1.80 -3.88
N ARG A 86 34.87 -2.78 -3.07
CA ARG A 86 35.50 -4.02 -3.52
C ARG A 86 34.48 -4.94 -4.21
N ASP A 87 34.80 -5.40 -5.42
CA ASP A 87 34.04 -6.43 -6.11
C ASP A 87 34.10 -7.74 -5.30
N LYS A 88 32.94 -8.35 -5.02
CA LYS A 88 32.87 -9.61 -4.26
C LYS A 88 33.26 -10.83 -5.10
N LYS A 89 33.22 -10.72 -6.43
CA LYS A 89 33.45 -11.84 -7.36
C LYS A 89 34.87 -11.86 -7.92
N LYS A 90 35.59 -10.74 -7.83
CA LYS A 90 36.95 -10.59 -8.38
C LYS A 90 37.91 -10.17 -7.28
N LYS A 91 39.00 -10.92 -7.13
CA LYS A 91 40.05 -10.61 -6.15
C LYS A 91 40.71 -9.29 -6.54
N ASP A 92 40.95 -8.43 -5.56
CA ASP A 92 41.72 -7.17 -5.69
C ASP A 92 41.19 -6.16 -6.71
N VAL A 93 39.90 -6.21 -7.06
CA VAL A 93 39.23 -5.22 -7.92
C VAL A 93 38.39 -4.26 -7.09
N TYR A 94 38.60 -2.96 -7.31
CA TYR A 94 37.97 -1.86 -6.59
C TYR A 94 37.36 -0.83 -7.55
N TYR A 95 36.14 -0.42 -7.24
CA TYR A 95 35.42 0.59 -8.00
C TYR A 95 35.10 1.80 -7.14
N CYS A 96 35.19 3.00 -7.72
CA CYS A 96 34.56 4.16 -7.10
C CYS A 96 33.04 3.94 -7.06
N LYS A 97 32.33 4.57 -6.12
CA LYS A 97 30.88 4.40 -5.94
C LYS A 97 30.09 4.56 -7.25
N GLY A 98 30.46 5.54 -8.08
CA GLY A 98 29.88 5.75 -9.41
C GLY A 98 30.08 4.53 -10.32
N CYS A 99 31.32 4.08 -10.49
CA CYS A 99 31.65 2.90 -11.31
C CYS A 99 31.00 1.61 -10.81
N PHE A 100 30.88 1.42 -9.49
CA PHE A 100 30.27 0.24 -8.90
C PHE A 100 28.77 0.11 -9.23
N VAL A 101 28.01 1.19 -9.06
CA VAL A 101 26.56 1.21 -9.39
C VAL A 101 26.35 0.79 -10.84
N ILE A 102 27.25 1.23 -11.73
CA ILE A 102 27.15 0.96 -13.16
C ILE A 102 27.47 -0.51 -13.48
N VAL A 103 28.54 -1.07 -12.90
CA VAL A 103 28.88 -2.50 -13.08
C VAL A 103 27.74 -3.38 -12.56
N ARG A 104 27.19 -3.04 -11.38
CA ARG A 104 26.08 -3.77 -10.77
C ARG A 104 24.83 -3.79 -11.65
N ASP A 105 24.46 -2.64 -12.22
CA ASP A 105 23.18 -2.50 -12.91
C ASP A 105 23.24 -2.94 -14.38
N THR A 106 24.41 -2.96 -15.01
CA THR A 106 24.55 -3.27 -16.46
C THR A 106 25.27 -4.57 -16.77
N GLY A 107 25.98 -5.17 -15.81
CA GLY A 107 26.76 -6.39 -16.03
C GLY A 107 27.94 -6.26 -17.01
N GLN A 108 28.16 -5.08 -17.62
CA GLN A 108 29.20 -4.83 -18.62
C GLN A 108 29.97 -3.55 -18.34
N ASN A 109 31.28 -3.56 -18.64
CA ASN A 109 32.16 -2.41 -18.50
C ASN A 109 32.04 -1.50 -19.73
N ARG A 110 31.05 -0.60 -19.78
CA ARG A 110 30.88 0.33 -20.92
C ARG A 110 31.60 1.67 -20.71
N PRO A 111 32.41 2.17 -21.66
CA PRO A 111 33.08 3.47 -21.57
C PRO A 111 32.11 4.66 -21.43
N GLN A 112 32.62 5.80 -20.93
CA GLN A 112 31.83 7.02 -20.71
C GLN A 112 31.24 7.58 -22.02
N GLU A 113 31.91 7.40 -23.15
CA GLU A 113 31.42 7.76 -24.49
C GLU A 113 30.19 6.94 -24.90
N ALA A 114 30.14 5.65 -24.56
CA ALA A 114 28.97 4.82 -24.87
C ALA A 114 27.70 5.35 -24.17
N ARG A 115 27.83 6.03 -23.02
CA ARG A 115 26.70 6.66 -22.31
C ARG A 115 26.21 7.92 -23.00
N LYS A 116 27.16 8.75 -23.44
CA LYS A 116 26.86 9.95 -24.23
C LYS A 116 26.16 9.54 -25.53
N ASN A 117 26.63 8.46 -26.16
CA ASN A 117 26.05 7.90 -27.38
C ASN A 117 24.70 7.23 -27.16
N ILE A 118 24.44 6.59 -26.01
CA ILE A 118 23.10 6.09 -25.66
C ILE A 118 22.13 7.25 -25.43
N GLY A 119 22.53 8.30 -24.70
CA GLY A 119 21.68 9.49 -24.49
C GLY A 119 21.35 10.18 -25.80
N ILE A 120 22.35 10.40 -26.66
CA ILE A 120 22.19 10.94 -28.02
C ILE A 120 21.32 10.02 -28.87
N GLY A 121 21.50 8.70 -28.78
CA GLY A 121 20.69 7.71 -29.50
C GLY A 121 19.23 7.71 -29.07
N ILE A 122 18.95 7.87 -27.77
CA ILE A 122 17.60 7.99 -27.23
C ILE A 122 16.95 9.29 -27.72
N HIS A 123 17.64 10.43 -27.64
CA HIS A 123 17.11 11.71 -28.15
C HIS A 123 16.84 11.66 -29.66
N LYS A 124 17.80 11.18 -30.47
CA LYS A 124 17.60 11.00 -31.92
C LYS A 124 16.43 10.07 -32.27
N ALA A 125 16.17 9.07 -31.42
CA ALA A 125 15.04 8.17 -31.61
C ALA A 125 13.71 8.81 -31.18
N LEU A 126 13.69 9.59 -30.09
CA LEU A 126 12.52 10.38 -29.69
C LEU A 126 12.18 11.46 -30.73
N ASP A 127 13.18 12.15 -31.28
CA ASP A 127 13.03 13.15 -32.35
C ASP A 127 12.48 12.53 -33.64
N LYS A 128 12.70 11.22 -33.85
CA LYS A 128 12.14 10.42 -34.94
C LYS A 128 10.79 9.77 -34.58
N GLY A 129 10.19 10.14 -33.45
CA GLY A 129 8.90 9.61 -32.99
C GLY A 129 8.93 8.18 -32.45
N ILE A 130 10.10 7.63 -32.13
CA ILE A 130 10.24 6.28 -31.55
C ILE A 130 9.88 6.33 -30.07
N ILE A 131 8.73 5.76 -29.73
CA ILE A 131 8.26 5.63 -28.34
C ILE A 131 9.02 4.47 -27.66
N PHE A 132 9.86 4.78 -26.67
CA PHE A 132 10.53 3.76 -25.86
C PHE A 132 9.64 3.27 -24.73
N GLY A 133 9.39 1.96 -24.74
CA GLY A 133 8.55 1.27 -23.77
C GLY A 133 7.20 0.94 -24.39
N ARG A 134 7.03 -0.29 -24.89
CA ARG A 134 5.69 -0.80 -25.13
C ARG A 134 4.97 -0.87 -23.79
N THR A 135 4.11 0.11 -23.50
CA THR A 135 3.01 -0.12 -22.57
C THR A 135 2.20 -1.27 -23.15
N LYS A 136 2.43 -2.49 -22.64
CA LYS A 136 1.73 -3.69 -23.10
C LYS A 136 0.20 -3.51 -23.00
N TYR A 137 -0.23 -2.64 -22.09
CA TYR A 137 -1.61 -2.31 -21.82
C TYR A 137 -1.76 -0.79 -21.68
N THR A 138 -2.85 -0.27 -22.22
CA THR A 138 -3.35 1.11 -22.08
C THR A 138 -4.15 1.27 -20.79
N LEU A 139 -4.24 2.50 -20.28
CA LEU A 139 -4.97 2.88 -19.06
C LEU A 139 -5.31 4.37 -19.16
N GLU A 140 -6.55 4.76 -18.87
CA GLU A 140 -6.91 6.16 -18.65
C GLU A 140 -6.53 6.55 -17.22
N GLU A 141 -5.54 7.43 -17.06
CA GLU A 141 -5.03 7.80 -15.74
C GLU A 141 -5.89 8.88 -15.06
N SER A 142 -6.60 9.71 -15.84
CA SER A 142 -7.40 10.83 -15.34
C SER A 142 -8.75 10.44 -14.72
N VAL A 143 -9.11 9.15 -14.72
CA VAL A 143 -10.44 8.68 -14.27
C VAL A 143 -10.78 9.00 -12.82
N PHE A 144 -9.79 9.35 -11.99
CA PHE A 144 -9.96 9.74 -10.59
C PHE A 144 -9.72 11.23 -10.32
N ASP A 145 -9.46 12.05 -11.34
CA ASP A 145 -9.14 13.48 -11.16
C ASP A 145 -10.36 14.28 -10.69
N THR A 146 -11.55 13.83 -11.09
CA THR A 146 -12.82 14.41 -10.63
C THR A 146 -13.66 13.35 -9.94
N ILE A 147 -13.97 13.58 -8.66
CA ILE A 147 -14.71 12.61 -7.84
C ILE A 147 -16.22 12.75 -8.10
N THR A 148 -16.70 12.01 -9.10
CA THR A 148 -18.14 11.80 -9.35
C THR A 148 -18.60 10.46 -8.74
N GLU A 149 -19.81 10.00 -9.07
CA GLU A 149 -20.37 8.73 -8.57
C GLU A 149 -19.44 7.52 -8.83
N LYS A 150 -18.99 7.30 -10.07
CA LYS A 150 -18.20 6.11 -10.43
C LYS A 150 -16.80 6.11 -9.77
N PRO A 151 -16.02 7.21 -9.83
CA PRO A 151 -14.73 7.30 -9.13
C PRO A 151 -14.87 7.08 -7.62
N ALA A 152 -15.82 7.75 -6.96
CA ALA A 152 -16.06 7.58 -5.53
C ALA A 152 -16.43 6.13 -5.17
N TYR A 153 -17.31 5.51 -5.96
CA TYR A 153 -17.68 4.11 -5.81
C TYR A 153 -16.47 3.17 -5.93
N TRP A 154 -15.65 3.34 -6.97
CA TRP A 154 -14.46 2.49 -7.15
C TRP A 154 -13.41 2.73 -6.08
N MET A 155 -13.25 3.96 -5.59
CA MET A 155 -12.42 4.26 -4.42
C MET A 155 -12.91 3.50 -3.18
N GLY A 156 -14.23 3.42 -2.97
CA GLY A 156 -14.80 2.63 -1.88
C GLY A 156 -14.50 1.13 -2.00
N ILE A 157 -14.66 0.54 -3.19
CA ILE A 157 -14.30 -0.87 -3.46
C ILE A 157 -12.79 -1.10 -3.27
N LEU A 158 -11.97 -0.13 -3.69
CA LEU A 158 -10.52 -0.22 -3.50
C LEU A 158 -10.14 -0.06 -2.02
N MET A 159 -10.88 0.73 -1.24
CA MET A 159 -10.72 0.87 0.20
C MET A 159 -10.98 -0.46 0.94
N SER A 160 -11.93 -1.26 0.50
CA SER A 160 -12.17 -2.61 1.05
C SER A 160 -11.18 -3.63 0.46
N ASP A 161 -11.47 -4.11 -0.76
CA ASP A 161 -10.84 -5.28 -1.39
C ASP A 161 -9.61 -4.93 -2.23
N GLY A 162 -9.34 -3.65 -2.46
CA GLY A 162 -8.19 -3.18 -3.23
C GLY A 162 -6.86 -3.35 -2.50
N ASN A 163 -5.79 -3.44 -3.29
CA ASN A 163 -4.42 -3.49 -2.77
C ASN A 163 -3.50 -2.60 -3.60
N ILE A 164 -2.70 -1.79 -2.90
CA ILE A 164 -1.60 -1.02 -3.48
C ILE A 164 -0.29 -1.63 -2.99
N SER A 165 0.62 -1.95 -3.91
CA SER A 165 1.94 -2.49 -3.59
C SER A 165 3.01 -1.95 -4.54
N SER A 166 4.28 -2.01 -4.14
CA SER A 166 5.38 -1.62 -5.02
C SER A 166 5.67 -2.69 -6.07
N GLY A 167 5.85 -2.28 -7.31
CA GLY A 167 6.27 -3.14 -8.41
C GLY A 167 7.78 -3.43 -8.38
N LYS A 168 8.22 -4.37 -9.23
CA LYS A 168 9.66 -4.73 -9.34
C LYS A 168 10.55 -3.54 -9.73
N THR A 169 9.98 -2.56 -10.42
CA THR A 169 10.65 -1.34 -10.89
C THR A 169 10.38 -0.13 -9.99
N GLY A 170 9.77 -0.33 -8.82
CA GLY A 170 9.36 0.75 -7.91
C GLY A 170 7.98 1.35 -8.20
N ASN A 171 7.46 1.18 -9.43
CA ASN A 171 6.14 1.73 -9.81
C ASN A 171 5.00 1.11 -8.98
N PRO A 172 4.03 1.91 -8.50
CA PRO A 172 2.91 1.39 -7.73
C PRO A 172 2.05 0.46 -8.60
N ARG A 173 1.59 -0.64 -7.98
CA ARG A 173 0.71 -1.64 -8.55
C ARG A 173 -0.58 -1.65 -7.76
N ILE A 174 -1.67 -1.35 -8.46
CA ILE A 174 -3.01 -1.38 -7.91
C ILE A 174 -3.67 -2.66 -8.40
N ALA A 175 -4.32 -3.40 -7.50
CA ALA A 175 -5.03 -4.61 -7.83
C ALA A 175 -6.34 -4.71 -7.07
N LEU A 176 -7.38 -5.15 -7.76
CA LEU A 176 -8.63 -5.59 -7.16
C LEU A 176 -8.78 -7.09 -7.44
N THR A 177 -8.98 -7.88 -6.39
CA THR A 177 -9.17 -9.34 -6.49
C THR A 177 -10.54 -9.71 -5.96
N LEU A 178 -11.39 -10.29 -6.80
CA LEU A 178 -12.76 -10.68 -6.44
C LEU A 178 -13.01 -12.18 -6.65
N ALA A 179 -14.04 -12.70 -5.99
CA ALA A 179 -14.49 -14.08 -6.19
C ALA A 179 -15.04 -14.29 -7.61
N LYS A 180 -15.11 -15.55 -8.07
CA LYS A 180 -15.66 -15.89 -9.40
C LYS A 180 -17.05 -15.30 -9.66
N VAL A 181 -17.93 -15.30 -8.65
CA VAL A 181 -19.29 -14.74 -8.74
C VAL A 181 -19.31 -13.24 -9.07
N ASP A 182 -18.24 -12.52 -8.73
CA ASP A 182 -18.11 -11.07 -8.91
C ASP A 182 -17.20 -10.72 -10.10
N TYR A 183 -16.91 -11.68 -11.00
CA TYR A 183 -16.04 -11.48 -12.18
C TYR A 183 -16.50 -10.31 -13.07
N LEU A 184 -17.81 -10.21 -13.34
CA LEU A 184 -18.36 -9.12 -14.17
C LEU A 184 -18.13 -7.74 -13.54
N HIS A 185 -17.91 -7.67 -12.23
CA HIS A 185 -17.56 -6.41 -11.58
C HIS A 185 -16.13 -5.97 -11.91
N LEU A 186 -15.19 -6.91 -12.11
CA LEU A 186 -13.85 -6.59 -12.65
C LEU A 186 -13.92 -6.10 -14.10
N VAL A 187 -14.87 -6.61 -14.90
CA VAL A 187 -15.11 -6.13 -16.26
C VAL A 187 -15.57 -4.67 -16.23
N LYS A 188 -16.53 -4.33 -15.36
CA LYS A 188 -16.98 -2.94 -15.14
C LYS A 188 -15.84 -2.02 -14.68
N LEU A 189 -14.94 -2.50 -13.82
CA LEU A 189 -13.76 -1.73 -13.41
C LEU A 189 -12.83 -1.48 -14.59
N ARG A 190 -12.57 -2.51 -15.42
CA ARG A 190 -11.74 -2.38 -16.61
C ARG A 190 -12.29 -1.37 -17.60
N GLU A 191 -13.60 -1.40 -17.84
CA GLU A 191 -14.31 -0.43 -18.68
C GLU A 191 -14.22 0.99 -18.11
N PHE A 192 -14.43 1.16 -16.81
CA PHE A 192 -14.29 2.45 -16.13
C PHE A 192 -12.87 3.01 -16.28
N LEU A 193 -11.84 2.19 -16.06
CA LEU A 193 -10.43 2.55 -16.23
C LEU A 193 -10.01 2.72 -17.69
N LYS A 194 -10.89 2.38 -18.65
CA LYS A 194 -10.60 2.30 -20.09
C LYS A 194 -9.28 1.57 -20.39
N CYS A 195 -9.00 0.50 -19.64
CA CYS A 195 -7.71 -0.18 -19.69
C CYS A 195 -7.76 -1.52 -20.45
N THR A 196 -6.65 -1.88 -21.10
CA THR A 196 -6.52 -3.15 -21.83
C THR A 196 -5.89 -4.26 -20.99
N ASN A 197 -5.69 -4.00 -19.68
CA ASN A 197 -5.16 -4.98 -18.74
C ASN A 197 -6.06 -6.22 -18.69
N PRO A 198 -5.51 -7.44 -18.81
CA PRO A 198 -6.29 -8.66 -18.74
C PRO A 198 -6.72 -8.94 -17.31
N ILE A 199 -7.95 -9.40 -17.14
CA ILE A 199 -8.43 -9.99 -15.90
C ILE A 199 -7.89 -11.42 -15.84
N LYS A 200 -7.12 -11.74 -14.80
CA LYS A 200 -6.43 -13.03 -14.67
C LYS A 200 -6.99 -13.87 -13.53
N PRO A 201 -7.04 -15.20 -13.66
CA PRO A 201 -7.38 -16.07 -12.55
C PRO A 201 -6.28 -16.09 -11.50
N LYS A 202 -6.67 -16.35 -10.25
CA LYS A 202 -5.81 -16.57 -9.10
C LYS A 202 -6.36 -17.74 -8.30
N LYS A 203 -5.57 -18.79 -8.16
CA LYS A 203 -5.89 -19.93 -7.29
C LYS A 203 -5.39 -19.60 -5.88
N LYS A 204 -6.24 -19.78 -4.88
CA LYS A 204 -5.90 -19.65 -3.46
C LYS A 204 -6.23 -20.96 -2.78
N ASN A 205 -5.24 -21.59 -2.15
CA ASN A 205 -5.50 -22.74 -1.29
C ASN A 205 -5.94 -22.22 0.08
N TYR A 206 -7.09 -22.68 0.55
CA TYR A 206 -7.60 -22.41 1.89
C TYR A 206 -7.96 -23.75 2.53
N GLN A 207 -7.16 -24.17 3.51
CA GLN A 207 -7.39 -25.41 4.26
C GLN A 207 -7.59 -26.66 3.35
N GLY A 208 -6.81 -26.78 2.28
CA GLY A 208 -6.90 -27.90 1.33
C GLY A 208 -7.90 -27.68 0.19
N ILE A 209 -8.76 -26.66 0.27
CA ILE A 209 -9.73 -26.33 -0.78
C ILE A 209 -9.14 -25.28 -1.72
N ILE A 210 -9.16 -25.55 -3.02
CA ILE A 210 -8.75 -24.59 -4.05
C ILE A 210 -9.91 -23.65 -4.36
N ILE A 211 -9.76 -22.38 -3.96
CA ILE A 211 -10.69 -21.30 -4.28
C ILE A 211 -10.17 -20.56 -5.52
N ILE A 212 -11.04 -20.37 -6.52
CA ILE A 212 -10.74 -19.59 -7.72
C ILE A 212 -11.25 -18.16 -7.54
N GLN A 213 -10.33 -17.22 -7.65
CA GLN A 213 -10.58 -15.78 -7.70
C GLN A 213 -10.09 -15.20 -9.02
N TYR A 214 -10.47 -13.98 -9.31
CA TYR A 214 -9.98 -13.22 -10.46
C TYR A 214 -9.44 -11.89 -9.98
N TYR A 215 -8.46 -11.34 -10.70
CA TYR A 215 -7.95 -10.01 -10.40
C TYR A 215 -7.74 -9.18 -11.66
N LEU A 216 -8.00 -7.89 -11.53
CA LEU A 216 -7.52 -6.85 -12.44
C LEU A 216 -6.35 -6.15 -11.76
N ARG A 217 -5.22 -6.01 -12.46
CA ARG A 217 -4.03 -5.31 -11.96
C ARG A 217 -3.52 -4.33 -13.01
N PHE A 218 -3.26 -3.12 -12.57
CA PHE A 218 -2.68 -2.05 -13.38
C PHE A 218 -1.63 -1.27 -12.58
N SER A 219 -0.91 -0.38 -13.25
CA SER A 219 0.15 0.43 -12.65
C SER A 219 0.00 1.84 -13.19
N SER A 220 -0.22 2.80 -12.30
CA SER A 220 -0.22 4.23 -12.58
C SER A 220 0.22 4.91 -11.28
N LYS A 221 1.21 5.80 -11.40
CA LYS A 221 1.68 6.61 -10.28
C LYS A 221 0.62 7.63 -9.89
N HIS A 222 0.05 8.30 -10.88
CA HIS A 222 -1.00 9.31 -10.72
C HIS A 222 -2.22 8.78 -9.97
N ILE A 223 -2.82 7.67 -10.43
CA ILE A 223 -3.95 7.06 -9.74
C ILE A 223 -3.56 6.65 -8.32
N ALA A 224 -2.36 6.07 -8.12
CA ALA A 224 -1.94 5.65 -6.79
C ALA A 224 -1.80 6.82 -5.82
N GLU A 225 -1.28 7.96 -6.27
CA GLU A 225 -1.16 9.17 -5.46
C GLU A 225 -2.53 9.72 -5.07
N ILE A 226 -3.48 9.78 -6.00
CA ILE A 226 -4.87 10.18 -5.70
C ILE A 226 -5.49 9.23 -4.66
N LEU A 227 -5.40 7.91 -4.86
CA LEU A 227 -5.95 6.92 -3.94
C LEU A 227 -5.34 7.06 -2.52
N ILE A 228 -4.02 7.25 -2.44
CA ILE A 228 -3.30 7.44 -1.17
C ILE A 228 -3.77 8.72 -0.47
N SER A 229 -3.96 9.83 -1.22
CA SER A 229 -4.45 11.09 -0.66
C SER A 229 -5.84 10.97 -0.02
N HIS A 230 -6.65 10.00 -0.47
CA HIS A 230 -7.95 9.66 0.08
C HIS A 230 -7.92 8.54 1.15
N GLY A 231 -6.73 8.16 1.63
CA GLY A 231 -6.53 7.17 2.69
C GLY A 231 -6.49 5.71 2.23
N ILE A 232 -6.50 5.46 0.91
CA ILE A 232 -6.41 4.10 0.34
C ILE A 232 -4.93 3.73 0.22
N VAL A 233 -4.33 3.35 1.34
CA VAL A 233 -2.88 3.08 1.46
C VAL A 233 -2.52 1.60 1.37
N PRO A 234 -1.25 1.22 1.14
CA PRO A 234 -0.80 -0.17 1.29
C PRO A 234 -1.12 -0.75 2.68
N ARG A 235 -1.46 -2.05 2.75
CA ARG A 235 -1.76 -2.78 4.02
C ARG A 235 -2.85 -2.13 4.89
N LYS A 236 -3.81 -1.42 4.27
CA LYS A 236 -4.83 -0.64 4.97
C LYS A 236 -5.84 -1.41 5.83
N SER A 237 -5.98 -2.73 5.71
CA SER A 237 -7.12 -3.47 6.28
C SER A 237 -7.39 -3.23 7.78
N LEU A 238 -6.36 -2.90 8.57
CA LEU A 238 -6.48 -2.63 10.02
C LEU A 238 -6.40 -1.14 10.38
N ILE A 239 -5.99 -0.28 9.43
CA ILE A 239 -5.72 1.15 9.65
C ILE A 239 -6.54 2.07 8.75
N ALA A 240 -7.39 1.51 7.88
CA ALA A 240 -8.13 2.23 6.86
C ALA A 240 -8.92 3.40 7.46
N ARG A 241 -8.86 4.56 6.82
CA ARG A 241 -9.67 5.73 7.12
C ARG A 241 -9.94 6.43 5.80
N ALA A 242 -11.17 6.88 5.59
CA ALA A 242 -11.48 7.76 4.48
C ALA A 242 -10.91 9.15 4.76
N ILE A 243 -10.41 9.84 3.73
CA ILE A 243 -9.98 11.24 3.80
C ILE A 243 -10.68 11.99 2.67
N GLY A 244 -11.48 13.00 2.98
CA GLY A 244 -12.23 13.80 2.01
C GLY A 244 -13.39 13.08 1.31
N LEU A 245 -13.72 11.85 1.73
CA LEU A 245 -14.81 11.02 1.19
C LEU A 245 -15.81 10.59 2.28
N GLU A 246 -15.65 11.06 3.51
CA GLU A 246 -16.42 10.70 4.70
C GLU A 246 -17.91 11.04 4.54
N ASN A 247 -18.23 12.08 3.75
CA ASN A 247 -19.59 12.51 3.48
C ASN A 247 -20.13 12.04 2.11
N ASN A 248 -19.41 11.15 1.40
CA ASN A 248 -19.77 10.73 0.06
C ASN A 248 -20.52 9.38 0.08
N ARG A 249 -21.82 9.40 -0.25
CA ARG A 249 -22.66 8.19 -0.30
C ARG A 249 -22.14 7.10 -1.25
N HIS A 250 -21.53 7.51 -2.37
CA HIS A 250 -21.05 6.58 -3.39
C HIS A 250 -19.78 5.86 -2.95
N PHE A 251 -18.90 6.57 -2.23
CA PHE A 251 -17.76 5.96 -1.55
C PHE A 251 -18.22 4.91 -0.55
N TRP A 252 -19.15 5.25 0.35
CA TRP A 252 -19.67 4.30 1.33
C TRP A 252 -20.39 3.11 0.70
N ARG A 253 -21.11 3.31 -0.41
CA ARG A 253 -21.65 2.20 -1.19
C ARG A 253 -20.55 1.25 -1.67
N GLY A 254 -19.45 1.79 -2.22
CA GLY A 254 -18.31 0.98 -2.64
C GLY A 254 -17.67 0.20 -1.49
N VAL A 255 -17.43 0.86 -0.35
CA VAL A 255 -16.90 0.20 0.85
C VAL A 255 -17.81 -0.95 1.29
N PHE A 256 -19.13 -0.71 1.32
CA PHE A 256 -20.10 -1.71 1.73
C PHE A 256 -20.24 -2.86 0.71
N ASP A 257 -20.10 -2.60 -0.59
CA ASP A 257 -20.19 -3.66 -1.60
C ASP A 257 -19.05 -4.68 -1.46
N GLY A 258 -17.86 -4.23 -1.08
CA GLY A 258 -16.71 -5.10 -0.78
C GLY A 258 -16.83 -5.81 0.57
N ASP A 259 -16.76 -5.05 1.67
CA ASP A 259 -16.64 -5.61 3.03
C ASP A 259 -17.96 -5.66 3.83
N GLY A 260 -19.06 -5.21 3.22
CA GLY A 260 -20.38 -5.23 3.84
C GLY A 260 -21.09 -6.59 3.72
N TYR A 261 -22.12 -6.77 4.52
CA TYR A 261 -22.95 -7.95 4.54
C TYR A 261 -24.41 -7.58 4.79
N PHE A 262 -25.28 -8.13 3.94
CA PHE A 262 -26.73 -8.02 4.09
C PHE A 262 -27.29 -9.34 4.60
N LYS A 263 -28.11 -9.23 5.65
CA LYS A 263 -28.99 -10.29 6.12
C LYS A 263 -30.43 -9.79 5.97
N ASN A 264 -31.14 -10.36 5.02
CA ASN A 264 -32.58 -10.21 4.88
C ASN A 264 -33.18 -11.50 5.49
N LYS A 265 -34.05 -11.42 6.49
CA LYS A 265 -34.96 -12.54 6.79
C LYS A 265 -36.39 -12.08 6.49
N ASP A 266 -37.31 -13.03 6.38
CA ASP A 266 -38.73 -12.73 6.30
C ASP A 266 -39.19 -12.05 7.61
N GLY A 267 -39.85 -10.89 7.50
CA GLY A 267 -40.35 -10.07 8.63
C GLY A 267 -39.54 -8.78 8.91
N LYS A 268 -40.26 -7.72 9.35
CA LYS A 268 -39.76 -6.34 9.51
C LYS A 268 -38.62 -6.17 10.54
N ASP A 269 -38.42 -7.10 11.47
CA ASP A 269 -37.46 -7.00 12.58
C ASP A 269 -36.10 -7.67 12.34
N ALA A 270 -35.85 -8.14 11.11
CA ALA A 270 -34.72 -9.01 10.83
C ALA A 270 -33.67 -8.47 9.84
N ASP A 271 -33.94 -7.35 9.17
CA ASP A 271 -32.99 -6.74 8.23
C ASP A 271 -31.74 -6.27 8.97
N LYS A 272 -30.58 -6.73 8.53
CA LYS A 272 -29.29 -6.33 9.09
C LYS A 272 -28.29 -6.01 8.00
N MET A 273 -27.62 -4.89 8.18
CA MET A 273 -26.40 -4.53 7.48
C MET A 273 -25.24 -4.65 8.46
N ILE A 274 -24.17 -5.31 8.04
CA ILE A 274 -22.95 -5.45 8.83
C ILE A 274 -21.78 -4.99 7.98
N LEU A 275 -20.98 -4.04 8.46
CA LEU A 275 -19.71 -3.67 7.84
C LEU A 275 -18.57 -4.19 8.71
N THR A 276 -17.60 -4.88 8.12
CA THR A 276 -16.33 -5.21 8.79
C THR A 276 -15.25 -4.29 8.26
N GLY A 277 -14.44 -3.69 9.13
CA GLY A 277 -13.37 -2.78 8.70
C GLY A 277 -12.46 -2.41 9.85
N SER A 278 -11.50 -1.52 9.61
CA SER A 278 -10.69 -0.94 10.69
C SER A 278 -11.59 -0.19 11.70
N ASN A 279 -11.07 0.03 12.90
CA ASN A 279 -11.78 0.82 13.91
C ASN A 279 -12.10 2.24 13.41
N GLY A 280 -11.17 2.86 12.67
CA GLY A 280 -11.34 4.20 12.12
C GLY A 280 -12.41 4.27 11.03
N LEU A 281 -12.41 3.33 10.09
CA LEU A 281 -13.37 3.31 8.98
C LEU A 281 -14.80 3.03 9.47
N CYS A 282 -14.96 2.10 10.43
CA CYS A 282 -16.28 1.85 11.03
C CYS A 282 -16.80 3.07 11.80
N ALA A 283 -15.97 3.79 12.55
CA ALA A 283 -16.38 5.00 13.25
C ALA A 283 -16.83 6.11 12.27
N GLN A 284 -16.06 6.34 11.20
CA GLN A 284 -16.44 7.31 10.16
C GLN A 284 -17.76 6.94 9.47
N PHE A 285 -18.00 5.65 9.25
CA PHE A 285 -19.28 5.22 8.66
C PHE A 285 -20.45 5.39 9.63
N GLU A 286 -20.26 5.16 10.93
CA GLU A 286 -21.26 5.46 11.95
C GLU A 286 -21.61 6.94 11.99
N GLU A 287 -20.62 7.83 11.97
CA GLU A 287 -20.82 9.29 11.89
C GLU A 287 -21.60 9.68 10.64
N TYR A 288 -21.22 9.13 9.49
CA TYR A 288 -21.94 9.34 8.23
C TYR A 288 -23.41 8.89 8.33
N ILE A 289 -23.68 7.72 8.93
CA ILE A 289 -25.05 7.22 9.11
C ILE A 289 -25.84 8.15 10.02
N LYS A 290 -25.33 8.48 11.21
CA LYS A 290 -26.02 9.35 12.18
C LYS A 290 -26.32 10.73 11.62
N LYS A 291 -25.45 11.25 10.75
CA LYS A 291 -25.66 12.53 10.08
C LYS A 291 -26.79 12.50 9.05
N ASN A 292 -27.01 11.38 8.37
CA ASN A 292 -27.93 11.29 7.22
C ASN A 292 -29.22 10.52 7.51
N VAL A 293 -29.28 9.79 8.62
CA VAL A 293 -30.45 9.00 9.04
C VAL A 293 -30.81 9.42 10.47
N PRO A 294 -31.89 10.21 10.64
CA PRO A 294 -32.39 10.59 11.97
C PRO A 294 -32.62 9.36 12.84
N ASP A 295 -32.31 9.49 14.14
CA ASP A 295 -32.51 8.44 15.15
C ASP A 295 -31.83 7.10 14.84
N ALA A 296 -30.81 7.10 13.97
CA ALA A 296 -30.10 5.89 13.59
C ALA A 296 -29.49 5.15 14.78
N LYS A 297 -29.90 3.89 14.95
CA LYS A 297 -29.33 3.00 15.96
C LYS A 297 -28.27 2.11 15.32
N VAL A 298 -27.01 2.45 15.60
CA VAL A 298 -25.83 1.73 15.12
C VAL A 298 -25.08 1.14 16.32
N ARG A 299 -24.56 -0.07 16.18
CA ARG A 299 -23.73 -0.71 17.20
C ARG A 299 -22.38 -1.12 16.61
N ILE A 300 -21.29 -0.63 17.17
CA ILE A 300 -19.93 -1.09 16.82
C ILE A 300 -19.43 -2.10 17.86
N LYS A 301 -18.96 -3.26 17.40
CA LYS A 301 -18.21 -4.23 18.21
C LYS A 301 -16.75 -4.22 17.76
N ARG A 302 -15.86 -3.81 18.66
CA ARG A 302 -14.40 -3.90 18.45
C ARG A 302 -13.93 -5.34 18.68
N ILE A 303 -13.10 -5.85 17.77
CA ILE A 303 -12.50 -7.19 17.81
C ILE A 303 -11.01 -7.03 17.53
N ARG A 304 -10.20 -6.95 18.59
CA ARG A 304 -8.75 -6.69 18.50
C ARG A 304 -8.46 -5.46 17.62
N GLU A 305 -7.93 -5.69 16.42
CA GLU A 305 -7.44 -4.66 15.49
C GLU A 305 -8.49 -4.23 14.43
N TYR A 306 -9.69 -4.81 14.45
CA TYR A 306 -10.77 -4.45 13.53
C TYR A 306 -12.12 -4.32 14.26
N SER A 307 -13.12 -3.80 13.56
CA SER A 307 -14.47 -3.60 14.08
C SER A 307 -15.52 -4.24 13.17
N LYS A 308 -16.66 -4.57 13.78
CA LYS A 308 -17.91 -4.87 13.08
C LYS A 308 -18.96 -3.85 13.46
N LEU A 309 -19.43 -3.08 12.49
CA LEU A 309 -20.54 -2.15 12.63
C LEU A 309 -21.83 -2.85 12.24
N TYR A 310 -22.81 -2.86 13.14
CA TYR A 310 -24.11 -3.49 12.96
C TYR A 310 -25.19 -2.41 12.83
N ILE A 311 -26.00 -2.52 11.79
CA ILE A 311 -27.18 -1.69 11.53
C ILE A 311 -28.37 -2.64 11.40
N SER A 312 -29.48 -2.35 12.08
CA SER A 312 -30.63 -3.26 12.13
C SER A 312 -31.93 -2.54 11.77
N SER A 313 -32.93 -3.32 11.35
CA SER A 313 -34.33 -2.93 11.17
C SER A 313 -34.48 -1.65 10.32
N ASP A 314 -35.23 -0.65 10.78
CA ASP A 314 -35.49 0.57 10.01
C ASP A 314 -34.22 1.34 9.66
N THR A 315 -33.23 1.41 10.55
CA THR A 315 -31.95 2.04 10.23
C THR A 315 -31.24 1.28 9.10
N ALA A 316 -31.31 -0.05 9.06
CA ALA A 316 -30.72 -0.82 7.96
C ALA A 316 -31.43 -0.53 6.63
N ARG A 317 -32.77 -0.45 6.63
CA ARG A 317 -33.54 -0.09 5.42
C ARG A 317 -33.25 1.32 4.94
N ALA A 318 -33.20 2.30 5.86
CA ALA A 318 -32.89 3.69 5.55
C ALA A 318 -31.47 3.83 4.97
N VAL A 319 -30.48 3.17 5.57
CA VAL A 319 -29.10 3.18 5.06
C VAL A 319 -28.99 2.45 3.71
N ALA A 320 -29.69 1.33 3.52
CA ALA A 320 -29.74 0.65 2.23
C ALA A 320 -30.33 1.57 1.14
N LYS A 321 -31.42 2.29 1.44
CA LYS A 321 -32.01 3.29 0.53
C LYS A 321 -31.02 4.42 0.23
N LEU A 322 -30.42 5.00 1.27
CA LEU A 322 -29.43 6.08 1.15
C LEU A 322 -28.26 5.74 0.22
N LEU A 323 -27.73 4.51 0.32
CA LEU A 323 -26.57 4.08 -0.45
C LEU A 323 -26.92 3.65 -1.88
N TYR A 324 -28.05 2.97 -2.09
CA TYR A 324 -28.35 2.25 -3.33
C TYR A 324 -29.50 2.84 -4.16
N SER A 325 -30.25 3.83 -3.66
CA SER A 325 -31.22 4.56 -4.49
C SER A 325 -30.53 5.25 -5.68
N ASP A 326 -31.10 5.05 -6.87
CA ASP A 326 -30.68 5.67 -8.13
C ASP A 326 -29.20 5.48 -8.50
N CYS A 327 -28.56 4.43 -7.98
CA CYS A 327 -27.15 4.17 -8.27
C CYS A 327 -26.96 3.67 -9.71
N LYS A 328 -25.97 4.24 -10.41
CA LYS A 328 -25.56 3.77 -11.74
C LYS A 328 -24.61 2.57 -11.68
N ILE A 329 -24.03 2.34 -10.50
CA ILE A 329 -23.07 1.26 -10.28
C ILE A 329 -23.15 0.72 -8.86
N ALA A 330 -23.18 -0.61 -8.77
CA ALA A 330 -23.11 -1.40 -7.55
C ALA A 330 -22.71 -2.84 -7.91
N LEU A 331 -22.33 -3.62 -6.90
CA LEU A 331 -22.16 -5.05 -7.02
C LEU A 331 -23.54 -5.70 -7.14
N SER A 332 -23.81 -6.39 -8.25
CA SER A 332 -25.18 -6.83 -8.61
C SER A 332 -25.87 -7.63 -7.50
N ARG A 333 -25.16 -8.58 -6.87
CA ARG A 333 -25.71 -9.41 -5.77
C ARG A 333 -26.03 -8.61 -4.50
N ARG A 334 -25.40 -7.45 -4.31
CA ARG A 334 -25.63 -6.56 -3.16
C ARG A 334 -26.79 -5.63 -3.45
N LEU A 335 -26.84 -5.07 -4.66
CA LEU A 335 -27.95 -4.25 -5.12
C LEU A 335 -29.30 -4.97 -4.99
N VAL A 336 -29.37 -6.26 -5.36
CA VAL A 336 -30.58 -7.08 -5.18
C VAL A 336 -31.02 -7.14 -3.72
N LYS A 337 -30.08 -7.35 -2.79
CA LYS A 337 -30.39 -7.42 -1.35
C LYS A 337 -30.78 -6.07 -0.77
N ALA A 338 -30.10 -5.00 -1.20
CA ALA A 338 -30.42 -3.64 -0.79
C ALA A 338 -31.83 -3.26 -1.26
N ARG A 339 -32.17 -3.51 -2.54
CA ARG A 339 -33.51 -3.24 -3.09
C ARG A 339 -34.61 -3.98 -2.34
N ARG A 340 -34.38 -5.22 -1.90
CA ARG A 340 -35.34 -5.94 -1.05
C ARG A 340 -35.60 -5.23 0.29
N MET A 341 -34.62 -4.53 0.86
CA MET A 341 -34.76 -3.83 2.14
C MET A 341 -35.60 -2.55 2.03
N PHE A 342 -35.53 -1.83 0.91
CA PHE A 342 -36.30 -0.59 0.71
C PHE A 342 -37.41 -0.71 -0.36
N GLY A 343 -37.72 -1.94 -0.78
CA GLY A 343 -38.72 -2.30 -1.78
C GLY A 343 -39.66 -3.40 -1.29
N TRP A 344 -40.20 -3.25 -0.09
CA TRP A 344 -41.52 -3.75 0.29
C TRP A 344 -42.44 -2.54 0.54
N TRP A 345 -42.93 -2.00 -0.57
CA TRP A 345 -44.13 -1.18 -0.74
C TRP A 345 -44.53 -1.33 -2.21
N GLU A 346 -45.24 -2.41 -2.51
CA GLU A 346 -46.34 -2.49 -3.47
C GLU A 346 -47.35 -3.48 -2.88
#